data_AF-A0A3D4XTF1-F1
#
_entry.id   AF-A0A3D4XTF1-F1
#
_cell.length_a   1.000
_cell.length_b   1.000
_cell.length_c   1.000
_cell.angle_alpha   90.00
_cell.angle_beta   90.00
_cell.angle_gamma   90.00
#
_symmetry.space_group_name_H-M   'P 1'
#
loop_
_entity.id
_entity.type
_entity.pdbx_description
1 polymer ?
#
loop_
_entity_poly.entity_id
_entity_poly.type
_entity_poly.pdbx_seq_one_letter_code
_entity_poly.pdbx_strand_id
1 'polypeptide(L)'
;CPQGTQLVFSPSGTDIHTLFAAQLPTRALVIMIEGCETGSGVVQALTRAGNNVEIVALTLRTFNTQPLTKEEIDAQASVYVNEAIARGQHAALILVDQSKTGMIAPSPACVLTLKARYGDKLSVFVDACQFRLSAKTLTAYLEKGFIVAATGSKFLSAPSFSGMVFLPPKMPFHLAPAAVNWGLLARMEVALMQYRAFSVLSNEKIAAIITDFSQVISHYIAHSPTFSALPTPALTREGLGVDANTWDTMPTLFPFILYKNQRPLSRAQTRVCYQQLPLQALPCQIGQPVACGEIEGIEVSALRFCLSTNIITQATQSTYHHNQLIYNMLRVFASIENIVASALIE
;
A
#
# COMPACT_ATOMS: atom_id res chain seq x y z
N CYS A 1 18.38 -2.21 11.27
CA CYS A 1 17.46 -1.54 12.21
C CYS A 1 18.24 -0.83 13.30
N PRO A 2 17.81 0.36 13.74
CA PRO A 2 18.41 1.06 14.87
C PRO A 2 18.39 0.21 16.15
N GLN A 3 19.44 0.31 16.95
CA GLN A 3 19.52 -0.39 18.24
C GLN A 3 18.36 0.05 19.16
N GLY A 4 17.66 -0.91 19.75
CA GLY A 4 16.51 -0.65 20.63
C GLY A 4 15.16 -0.49 19.91
N THR A 5 15.10 -0.75 18.61
CA THR A 5 13.82 -0.90 17.88
C THR A 5 13.00 -2.03 18.52
N GLN A 6 11.73 -1.76 18.84
CA GLN A 6 10.81 -2.78 19.34
C GLN A 6 9.91 -3.27 18.20
N LEU A 7 9.50 -4.54 18.27
CA LEU A 7 8.61 -5.16 17.30
C LEU A 7 7.39 -5.68 18.03
N VAL A 8 6.20 -5.28 17.57
CA VAL A 8 4.93 -5.74 18.12
C VAL A 8 4.14 -6.40 17.01
N PHE A 9 3.65 -7.60 17.25
CA PHE A 9 2.75 -8.29 16.34
C PHE A 9 1.29 -7.93 16.61
N SER A 10 0.52 -7.83 15.54
CA SER A 10 -0.90 -7.48 15.59
C SER A 10 -1.65 -8.32 14.54
N PRO A 11 -2.95 -8.62 14.71
CA PRO A 11 -3.66 -9.39 13.71
C PRO A 11 -3.63 -8.71 12.34
N SER A 12 -3.87 -7.40 12.21
CA SER A 12 -3.89 -6.76 10.89
C SER A 12 -3.34 -5.33 10.90
N GLY A 13 -3.13 -4.78 9.70
CA GLY A 13 -2.82 -3.35 9.54
C GLY A 13 -3.91 -2.45 10.16
N THR A 14 -5.18 -2.84 10.06
CA THR A 14 -6.31 -2.13 10.69
C THR A 14 -6.21 -2.14 12.21
N ASP A 15 -5.84 -3.27 12.81
CA ASP A 15 -5.64 -3.36 14.26
C ASP A 15 -4.45 -2.51 14.72
N ILE A 16 -3.38 -2.42 13.92
CA ILE A 16 -2.25 -1.52 14.20
C ILE A 16 -2.69 -0.05 14.22
N HIS A 17 -3.55 0.37 13.31
CA HIS A 17 -4.10 1.74 13.34
C HIS A 17 -4.92 2.01 14.61
N THR A 18 -5.66 1.01 15.10
CA THR A 18 -6.36 1.10 16.40
C THR A 18 -5.35 1.30 17.53
N LEU A 19 -4.29 0.50 17.56
CA LEU A 19 -3.22 0.60 18.58
C LEU A 19 -2.52 1.96 18.53
N PHE A 20 -2.24 2.48 17.33
CA PHE A 20 -1.63 3.79 17.14
C PHE A 20 -2.53 4.91 17.65
N ALA A 21 -3.82 4.92 17.28
CA ALA A 21 -4.76 5.92 17.76
C ALA A 21 -4.91 5.93 19.29
N ALA A 22 -4.83 4.76 19.92
CA ALA A 22 -4.85 4.64 21.38
C ALA A 22 -3.61 5.23 22.08
N GLN A 23 -2.51 5.48 21.35
CA GLN A 23 -1.33 6.18 21.89
C GLN A 23 -1.40 7.70 21.73
N LEU A 24 -2.37 8.21 20.97
CA LEU A 24 -2.50 9.64 20.72
C LEU A 24 -3.11 10.36 21.93
N PRO A 25 -2.73 11.62 22.19
CA PRO A 25 -3.35 12.41 23.25
C PRO A 25 -4.83 12.69 22.93
N THR A 26 -5.59 13.05 23.97
CA THR A 26 -7.06 13.18 23.95
C THR A 26 -7.64 14.18 22.93
N ARG A 27 -6.78 15.05 22.38
CA ARG A 27 -7.14 16.11 21.43
C ARG A 27 -6.17 16.07 20.25
N ALA A 28 -6.35 15.06 19.40
CA ALA A 28 -5.51 14.81 18.23
C ALA A 28 -6.32 14.85 16.92
N LEU A 29 -5.71 15.43 15.88
CA LEU A 29 -6.16 15.34 14.50
C LEU A 29 -5.28 14.32 13.76
N VAL A 30 -5.89 13.25 13.24
CA VAL A 30 -5.24 12.29 12.36
C VAL A 30 -5.41 12.77 10.92
N ILE A 31 -4.28 13.03 10.27
CA ILE A 31 -4.19 13.35 8.84
C ILE A 31 -3.74 12.09 8.11
N MET A 32 -4.57 11.57 7.22
CA MET A 32 -4.25 10.37 6.44
C MET A 32 -4.78 10.50 5.02
N ILE A 33 -4.32 9.67 4.08
CA ILE A 33 -4.96 9.62 2.76
C ILE A 33 -6.37 9.00 2.84
N GLU A 34 -7.19 9.19 1.81
CA GLU A 34 -8.55 8.64 1.74
C GLU A 34 -8.63 7.12 2.03
N GLY A 35 -9.68 6.71 2.75
CA GLY A 35 -9.81 5.33 3.24
C GLY A 35 -9.93 4.25 2.13
N CYS A 36 -10.32 4.65 0.91
CA CYS A 36 -10.31 3.74 -0.24
C CYS A 36 -8.88 3.23 -0.55
N GLU A 37 -7.86 4.06 -0.32
CA GLU A 37 -6.46 3.85 -0.70
C GLU A 37 -5.63 3.09 0.35
N THR A 38 -6.00 3.12 1.63
CA THR A 38 -5.31 2.37 2.72
C THR A 38 -6.00 1.04 3.01
N GLY A 39 -7.27 1.09 3.44
CA GLY A 39 -8.07 -0.05 3.88
C GLY A 39 -9.44 0.43 4.36
N SER A 40 -10.52 -0.25 3.94
CA SER A 40 -11.90 0.20 4.25
C SER A 40 -12.21 0.27 5.75
N GLY A 41 -11.47 -0.48 6.58
CA GLY A 41 -11.63 -0.47 8.03
C GLY A 41 -10.75 0.53 8.78
N VAL A 42 -9.83 1.26 8.12
CA VAL A 42 -8.83 2.09 8.83
C VAL A 42 -9.48 3.27 9.55
N VAL A 43 -10.40 3.99 8.89
CA VAL A 43 -11.13 5.11 9.53
C VAL A 43 -11.88 4.62 10.78
N GLN A 44 -12.60 3.49 10.66
CA GLN A 44 -13.34 2.89 11.78
C GLN A 44 -12.42 2.42 12.91
N ALA A 45 -11.23 1.93 12.58
CA ALA A 45 -10.22 1.51 13.55
C ALA A 45 -9.64 2.70 14.33
N LEU A 46 -9.37 3.81 13.65
CA LEU A 46 -8.88 5.03 14.29
C LEU A 46 -9.93 5.60 15.25
N THR A 47 -11.22 5.58 14.88
CA THR A 47 -12.33 6.09 15.70
C THR A 47 -12.97 5.05 16.63
N ARG A 48 -12.34 3.88 16.85
CA ARG A 48 -12.92 2.82 17.68
C ARG A 48 -13.19 3.33 19.09
N ALA A 49 -14.29 2.89 19.70
CA ALA A 49 -14.75 3.33 21.03
C ALA A 49 -13.60 3.39 22.05
N GLY A 50 -13.31 4.59 22.54
CA GLY A 50 -12.16 4.90 23.42
C GLY A 50 -11.18 5.90 22.82
N ASN A 51 -11.09 6.01 21.49
CA ASN A 51 -10.23 6.97 20.81
C ASN A 51 -11.01 8.25 20.47
N ASN A 52 -10.69 9.37 21.13
CA ASN A 52 -11.25 10.69 20.81
C ASN A 52 -10.36 11.41 19.79
N VAL A 53 -10.38 10.94 18.54
CA VAL A 53 -9.57 11.50 17.45
C VAL A 53 -10.45 12.08 16.36
N GLU A 54 -10.07 13.26 15.87
CA GLU A 54 -10.61 13.82 14.63
C GLU A 54 -9.81 13.27 13.45
N ILE A 55 -10.45 13.10 12.28
CA ILE A 55 -9.79 12.58 11.08
C ILE A 55 -10.04 13.52 9.92
N VAL A 56 -8.99 13.83 9.17
CA VAL A 56 -9.07 14.53 7.89
C VAL A 56 -8.33 13.73 6.81
N ALA A 57 -8.92 13.67 5.62
CA ALA A 57 -8.39 12.92 4.50
C ALA A 57 -7.60 13.82 3.54
N LEU A 58 -6.44 13.34 3.08
CA LEU A 58 -5.69 13.87 1.94
C LEU A 58 -6.23 13.23 0.67
N THR A 59 -6.60 14.07 -0.28
CA THR A 59 -7.03 13.60 -1.60
C THR A 59 -5.80 13.22 -2.41
N LEU A 60 -5.82 12.05 -3.05
CA LEU A 60 -4.69 11.61 -3.90
C LEU A 60 -4.94 11.81 -5.39
N ARG A 61 -6.20 11.87 -5.80
CA ARG A 61 -6.59 11.95 -7.20
C ARG A 61 -7.66 13.00 -7.38
N THR A 62 -7.61 13.65 -8.53
CA THR A 62 -8.77 14.40 -9.02
C THR A 62 -9.96 13.47 -9.19
N PHE A 63 -11.16 14.05 -9.27
CA PHE A 63 -12.37 13.28 -9.55
C PHE A 63 -12.28 12.48 -10.86
N ASN A 64 -11.51 12.94 -11.85
CA ASN A 64 -11.28 12.26 -13.13
C ASN A 64 -10.14 11.23 -13.10
N THR A 65 -9.88 10.61 -11.95
CA THR A 65 -8.88 9.54 -11.75
C THR A 65 -7.40 9.95 -11.87
N GLN A 66 -7.10 11.19 -12.30
CA GLN A 66 -5.72 11.67 -12.45
C GLN A 66 -5.07 11.88 -11.08
N PRO A 67 -3.83 11.40 -10.86
CA PRO A 67 -3.11 11.65 -9.62
C PRO A 67 -2.85 13.14 -9.44
N LEU A 68 -3.02 13.64 -8.22
CA LEU A 68 -2.50 14.95 -7.84
C LEU A 68 -0.97 14.89 -7.82
N THR A 69 -0.35 16.04 -8.05
CA THR A 69 1.10 16.19 -7.94
C THR A 69 1.55 16.00 -6.49
N LYS A 70 2.83 15.65 -6.33
CA LYS A 70 3.46 15.52 -5.00
C LYS A 70 3.28 16.82 -4.20
N GLU A 71 3.49 17.95 -4.85
CA GLU A 71 3.43 19.29 -4.27
C GLU A 71 2.02 19.65 -3.79
N GLU A 72 0.97 19.28 -4.54
CA GLU A 72 -0.42 19.49 -4.14
C GLU A 72 -0.81 18.66 -2.91
N ILE A 73 -0.37 17.41 -2.84
CA ILE A 73 -0.65 16.53 -1.69
C ILE A 73 0.13 17.01 -0.45
N ASP A 74 1.39 17.39 -0.62
CA ASP A 74 2.25 17.91 0.45
C ASP A 74 1.72 19.25 0.98
N ALA A 75 1.17 20.10 0.12
CA ALA A 75 0.50 21.34 0.51
C ALA A 75 -0.75 21.07 1.36
N GLN A 76 -1.60 20.10 0.97
CA GLN A 76 -2.75 19.67 1.78
C GLN A 76 -2.31 19.19 3.17
N ALA A 77 -1.30 18.32 3.24
CA ALA A 77 -0.78 17.80 4.50
C ALA A 77 -0.24 18.92 5.40
N SER A 78 0.50 19.86 4.81
CA SER A 78 1.04 21.02 5.51
C SER A 78 -0.06 21.91 6.07
N VAL A 79 -1.12 22.19 5.29
CA VAL A 79 -2.28 22.98 5.75
C VAL A 79 -2.93 22.33 6.96
N TYR A 80 -3.29 21.05 6.88
CA TYR A 80 -3.96 20.36 7.99
C TYR A 80 -3.11 20.23 9.25
N VAL A 81 -1.80 19.98 9.11
CA VAL A 81 -0.88 19.95 10.25
C VAL A 81 -0.77 21.34 10.90
N ASN A 82 -0.63 22.40 10.09
CA ASN A 82 -0.54 23.77 10.60
C ASN A 82 -1.81 24.18 11.34
N GLU A 83 -2.98 23.85 10.79
CA GLU A 83 -4.28 24.14 11.40
C GLU A 83 -4.49 23.39 12.72
N ALA A 84 -4.18 22.09 12.77
CA ALA A 84 -4.28 21.30 13.99
C ALA A 84 -3.45 21.93 15.12
N ILE A 85 -2.20 22.27 14.81
CA ILE A 85 -1.27 22.86 15.78
C ILE A 85 -1.70 24.27 16.20
N ALA A 86 -2.21 25.09 15.26
CA ALA A 86 -2.76 26.41 15.58
C ALA A 86 -3.99 26.33 16.49
N ARG A 87 -4.80 25.27 16.37
CA ARG A 87 -5.94 24.98 17.26
C ARG A 87 -5.52 24.31 18.58
N GLY A 88 -4.21 24.18 18.85
CA GLY A 88 -3.68 23.50 20.03
C GLY A 88 -3.99 22.01 20.08
N GLN A 89 -4.27 21.38 18.94
CA GLN A 89 -4.40 19.93 18.82
C GLN A 89 -3.02 19.30 18.55
N HIS A 90 -2.87 18.03 18.92
CA HIS A 90 -1.75 17.21 18.47
C HIS A 90 -1.98 16.77 17.02
N ALA A 91 -0.98 16.90 16.15
CA ALA A 91 -1.09 16.39 14.79
C ALA A 91 -0.54 14.96 14.71
N ALA A 92 -1.29 14.05 14.08
CA ALA A 92 -0.84 12.69 13.78
C ALA A 92 -0.89 12.48 12.27
N LEU A 93 0.27 12.50 11.62
CA LEU A 93 0.38 12.37 10.17
C LEU A 93 0.69 10.93 9.78
N ILE A 94 -0.20 10.33 9.01
CA ILE A 94 -0.02 9.00 8.42
C ILE A 94 0.59 9.16 7.03
N LEU A 95 1.86 8.78 6.90
CA LEU A 95 2.53 8.61 5.62
C LEU A 95 2.21 7.21 5.10
N VAL A 96 1.64 7.10 3.91
CA VAL A 96 1.40 5.80 3.27
C VAL A 96 2.55 5.49 2.32
N ASP A 97 3.32 4.45 2.61
CA ASP A 97 4.37 3.94 1.73
C ASP A 97 3.78 2.84 0.83
N GLN A 98 3.29 3.29 -0.33
CA GLN A 98 2.46 2.58 -1.30
C GLN A 98 1.04 2.29 -0.83
N SER A 99 0.11 3.09 -1.35
CA SER A 99 -1.33 2.86 -1.27
C SER A 99 -1.76 1.64 -2.09
N LYS A 100 -3.06 1.31 -2.07
CA LYS A 100 -3.59 0.24 -2.94
C LYS A 100 -3.42 0.54 -4.42
N THR A 101 -3.43 1.81 -4.84
CA THR A 101 -3.11 2.20 -6.22
C THR A 101 -1.63 2.51 -6.44
N GLY A 102 -0.76 2.25 -5.46
CA GLY A 102 0.69 2.35 -5.63
C GLY A 102 1.27 3.76 -5.50
N MET A 103 0.62 4.65 -4.75
CA MET A 103 1.14 6.01 -4.50
C MET A 103 1.81 6.10 -3.13
N ILE A 104 2.86 6.93 -3.01
CA ILE A 104 3.45 7.33 -1.72
C ILE A 104 2.96 8.73 -1.41
N ALA A 105 2.32 8.90 -0.25
CA ALA A 105 1.70 10.18 0.11
C ALA A 105 1.46 10.34 1.63
N PRO A 106 1.65 11.54 2.19
CA PRO A 106 2.45 12.64 1.61
C PRO A 106 3.91 12.21 1.38
N SER A 107 4.71 13.04 0.72
CA SER A 107 6.10 12.70 0.43
C SER A 107 6.93 12.58 1.73
N PRO A 108 7.91 11.65 1.79
CA PRO A 108 8.80 11.58 2.95
C PRO A 108 9.53 12.91 3.22
N ALA A 109 9.86 13.68 2.18
CA ALA A 109 10.52 14.98 2.33
C ALA A 109 9.62 15.98 3.08
N CYS A 110 8.34 16.09 2.70
CA CYS A 110 7.36 16.93 3.39
C CYS A 110 7.20 16.52 4.86
N VAL A 111 7.07 15.21 5.11
CA VAL A 111 6.93 14.68 6.48
C VAL A 111 8.15 15.01 7.34
N LEU A 112 9.36 14.90 6.79
CA LEU A 112 10.59 15.27 7.48
C LEU A 112 10.64 16.76 7.80
N THR A 113 10.26 17.63 6.86
CA THR A 113 10.19 19.09 7.08
C THR A 113 9.19 19.43 8.18
N LEU A 114 7.99 18.85 8.15
CA LEU A 114 6.96 19.07 9.17
C LEU A 114 7.41 18.54 10.54
N LYS A 115 8.04 17.36 10.59
CA LYS A 115 8.56 16.79 11.84
C LYS A 115 9.68 17.64 12.43
N ALA A 116 10.60 18.14 11.61
CA ALA A 116 11.66 19.04 12.06
C ALA A 116 11.09 20.35 12.62
N ARG A 117 10.03 20.89 11.98
CA ARG A 117 9.38 22.14 12.41
C ARG A 117 8.60 22.00 13.72
N TYR A 118 7.86 20.92 13.89
CA TYR A 118 6.87 20.79 14.97
C TYR A 118 7.29 19.87 16.11
N GLY A 119 8.37 19.09 15.94
CA GLY A 119 8.93 18.24 16.99
C GLY A 119 7.87 17.33 17.60
N ASP A 120 7.72 17.38 18.92
CA ASP A 120 6.82 16.50 19.68
C ASP A 120 5.33 16.79 19.47
N LYS A 121 4.96 17.93 18.87
CA LYS A 121 3.56 18.25 18.54
C LYS A 121 3.04 17.48 17.31
N LEU A 122 3.93 16.77 16.61
CA LEU A 122 3.62 15.96 15.44
C LEU A 122 4.11 14.51 15.64
N SER A 123 3.19 13.56 15.66
CA SER A 123 3.49 12.14 15.53
C SER A 123 3.45 11.72 14.07
N VAL A 124 4.42 10.92 13.65
CA VAL A 124 4.48 10.37 12.30
C VAL A 124 4.33 8.86 12.37
N PHE A 125 3.39 8.34 11.59
CA PHE A 125 3.13 6.92 11.44
C PHE A 125 3.23 6.55 9.96
N VAL A 126 4.09 5.59 9.63
CA VAL A 126 4.27 5.10 8.27
C VAL A 126 3.39 3.86 8.10
N ASP A 127 2.31 3.99 7.34
CA ASP A 127 1.55 2.86 6.83
C ASP A 127 2.30 2.24 5.64
N ALA A 128 3.14 1.25 5.93
CA ALA A 128 3.76 0.38 4.94
C ALA A 128 3.09 -0.99 4.92
N CYS A 129 1.77 -1.07 5.13
CA CYS A 129 1.05 -2.34 5.16
C CYS A 129 1.08 -3.08 3.81
N GLN A 130 1.44 -2.44 2.69
CA GLN A 130 1.75 -3.14 1.44
C GLN A 130 3.07 -3.90 1.49
N PHE A 131 4.02 -3.47 2.33
CA PHE A 131 5.37 -4.02 2.52
C PHE A 131 6.21 -4.04 1.24
N ARG A 132 6.07 -3.02 0.40
CA ARG A 132 6.77 -2.90 -0.90
C ARG A 132 7.98 -1.97 -0.79
N LEU A 133 8.81 -2.21 0.23
CA LEU A 133 9.98 -1.41 0.56
C LEU A 133 11.17 -2.28 0.96
N SER A 134 12.37 -1.78 0.73
CA SER A 134 13.63 -2.45 1.05
C SER A 134 13.96 -2.35 2.55
N ALA A 135 14.84 -3.25 3.03
CA ALA A 135 15.35 -3.16 4.40
C ALA A 135 16.05 -1.83 4.70
N LYS A 136 16.69 -1.22 3.69
CA LYS A 136 17.33 0.10 3.80
C LYS A 136 16.28 1.19 4.04
N THR A 137 15.20 1.19 3.25
CA THR A 137 14.07 2.11 3.42
C THR A 137 13.39 1.96 4.79
N LEU A 138 13.14 0.72 5.22
CA LEU A 138 12.57 0.45 6.55
C LEU A 138 13.46 1.03 7.65
N THR A 139 14.76 0.76 7.56
CA THR A 139 15.75 1.26 8.52
C THR A 139 15.79 2.79 8.50
N ALA A 140 15.77 3.42 7.33
CA ALA A 140 15.77 4.88 7.20
C ALA A 140 14.57 5.52 7.90
N TYR A 141 13.34 4.99 7.74
CA TYR A 141 12.19 5.50 8.49
C TYR A 141 12.36 5.38 10.01
N LEU A 142 12.87 4.23 10.49
CA LEU A 142 13.10 4.01 11.91
C LEU A 142 14.18 4.93 12.48
N GLU A 143 15.23 5.24 11.72
CA GLU A 143 16.27 6.21 12.10
C GLU A 143 15.74 7.64 12.23
N LYS A 144 14.64 7.98 11.54
CA LYS A 144 13.92 9.25 11.70
C LYS A 144 12.98 9.26 12.90
N GLY A 145 12.92 8.16 13.67
CA GLY A 145 12.06 8.03 14.83
C GLY A 145 10.58 7.84 14.47
N PHE A 146 10.28 7.31 13.28
CA PHE A 146 8.90 7.06 12.86
C PHE A 146 8.44 5.66 13.30
N ILE A 147 7.14 5.53 13.60
CA ILE A 147 6.50 4.21 13.71
C ILE A 147 6.28 3.67 12.31
N VAL A 148 6.54 2.38 12.07
CA VAL A 148 6.31 1.76 10.77
C VAL A 148 5.41 0.54 10.92
N ALA A 149 4.25 0.55 10.27
CA ALA A 149 3.33 -0.59 10.21
C ALA A 149 3.53 -1.39 8.93
N ALA A 150 3.46 -2.71 9.04
CA ALA A 150 3.63 -3.65 7.94
C ALA A 150 2.69 -4.84 8.07
N THR A 151 2.45 -5.56 6.96
CA THR A 151 1.71 -6.84 6.99
C THR A 151 2.38 -7.89 6.12
N GLY A 152 2.30 -9.15 6.55
CA GLY A 152 2.78 -10.30 5.78
C GLY A 152 1.82 -10.75 4.67
N SER A 153 0.53 -10.42 4.77
CA SER A 153 -0.49 -10.98 3.89
C SER A 153 -0.64 -10.31 2.51
N LYS A 154 0.25 -9.36 2.19
CA LYS A 154 0.28 -8.68 0.89
C LYS A 154 1.53 -9.08 0.11
N PHE A 155 2.55 -8.23 0.08
CA PHE A 155 3.76 -8.50 -0.70
C PHE A 155 4.50 -9.77 -0.27
N LEU A 156 4.49 -10.12 1.02
CA LEU A 156 5.15 -11.34 1.53
C LEU A 156 4.35 -12.64 1.30
N SER A 157 3.11 -12.56 0.79
CA SER A 157 2.25 -13.72 0.53
C SER A 157 2.03 -14.65 1.74
N ALA A 158 2.12 -14.15 2.96
CA ALA A 158 1.76 -14.91 4.16
C ALA A 158 0.22 -15.01 4.32
N PRO A 159 -0.30 -15.91 5.15
CA PRO A 159 -1.73 -15.94 5.44
C PRO A 159 -2.22 -14.61 6.04
N SER A 160 -3.51 -14.32 5.82
CA SER A 160 -4.20 -13.17 6.43
C SER A 160 -4.05 -13.19 7.95
N PHE A 161 -4.18 -12.02 8.55
CA PHE A 161 -3.98 -11.80 9.98
C PHE A 161 -2.51 -11.94 10.43
N SER A 162 -1.60 -11.28 9.71
CA SER A 162 -0.14 -11.25 9.94
C SER A 162 0.41 -9.81 9.95
N GLY A 163 -0.01 -9.00 10.91
CA GLY A 163 0.46 -7.61 11.08
C GLY A 163 1.68 -7.49 11.99
N MET A 164 2.51 -6.48 11.72
CA MET A 164 3.63 -6.12 12.58
C MET A 164 3.83 -4.60 12.59
N VAL A 165 4.22 -4.05 13.73
CA VAL A 165 4.59 -2.64 13.88
C VAL A 165 5.97 -2.52 14.52
N PHE A 166 6.82 -1.73 13.87
CA PHE A 166 8.15 -1.39 14.33
C PHE A 166 8.08 -0.05 15.07
N LEU A 167 8.53 -0.05 16.31
CA LEU A 167 8.53 1.13 17.17
C LEU A 167 9.96 1.64 17.33
N PRO A 168 10.19 2.95 17.15
CA PRO A 168 11.51 3.53 17.33
C PRO A 168 11.95 3.44 18.80
N PRO A 169 13.26 3.47 19.08
CA PRO A 169 13.77 3.44 20.45
C PRO A 169 13.16 4.57 21.29
N LYS A 170 12.77 4.27 22.53
CA LYS A 170 12.28 5.23 23.55
C LYS A 170 10.89 5.82 23.33
N MET A 171 10.09 5.33 22.37
CA MET A 171 8.68 5.71 22.29
C MET A 171 7.86 4.94 23.35
N PRO A 172 7.18 5.62 24.29
CA PRO A 172 6.23 4.94 25.17
C PRO A 172 5.08 4.42 24.30
N PHE A 173 4.89 3.10 24.30
CA PHE A 173 3.81 2.43 23.60
C PHE A 173 3.12 1.47 24.56
N HIS A 174 1.92 1.83 24.98
CA HIS A 174 1.15 1.06 25.94
C HIS A 174 0.40 -0.06 25.23
N LEU A 175 0.86 -1.29 25.47
CA LEU A 175 0.15 -2.50 25.09
C LEU A 175 -0.61 -3.04 26.30
N ALA A 176 -1.90 -3.32 26.11
CA ALA A 176 -2.64 -4.11 27.08
C ALA A 176 -2.01 -5.51 27.16
N PRO A 177 -1.91 -6.11 28.37
CA PRO A 177 -1.52 -7.50 28.51
C PRO A 177 -2.44 -8.39 27.67
N ALA A 178 -1.87 -9.19 26.79
CA ALA A 178 -2.61 -10.12 25.93
C ALA A 178 -1.97 -11.51 25.99
N ALA A 179 -2.81 -12.54 25.92
CA ALA A 179 -2.33 -13.91 25.77
C ALA A 179 -1.56 -14.06 24.45
N VAL A 180 -0.55 -14.94 24.45
CA VAL A 180 0.24 -15.22 23.25
C VAL A 180 -0.66 -15.78 22.15
N ASN A 181 -0.70 -15.10 21.01
CA ASN A 181 -1.41 -15.56 19.83
C ASN A 181 -0.49 -16.46 18.98
N TRP A 182 -0.47 -17.76 19.29
CA TRP A 182 0.35 -18.74 18.57
C TRP A 182 0.06 -18.79 17.08
N GLY A 183 -1.20 -18.62 16.67
CA GLY A 183 -1.58 -18.58 15.26
C GLY A 183 -0.99 -17.37 14.52
N LEU A 184 -0.95 -16.20 15.17
CA LEU A 184 -0.29 -15.02 14.63
C LEU A 184 1.22 -15.25 14.48
N LEU A 185 1.88 -15.80 15.50
CA LEU A 185 3.31 -16.13 15.42
C LEU A 185 3.63 -17.10 14.28
N ALA A 186 2.84 -18.15 14.11
CA ALA A 186 3.02 -19.10 13.00
C ALA A 186 2.87 -18.42 11.63
N ARG A 187 1.88 -17.52 11.46
CA ARG A 187 1.72 -16.76 10.22
C ARG A 187 2.86 -15.77 9.99
N MET A 188 3.43 -15.20 11.04
CA MET A 188 4.61 -14.35 10.96
C MET A 188 5.86 -15.13 10.54
N GLU A 189 6.06 -16.35 11.02
CA GLU A 189 7.16 -17.22 10.54
C GLU A 189 7.04 -17.53 9.05
N VAL A 190 5.82 -17.74 8.53
CA VAL A 190 5.61 -17.87 7.08
C VAL A 190 6.04 -16.60 6.33
N ALA A 191 5.68 -15.42 6.84
CA ALA A 191 6.10 -14.14 6.26
C ALA A 191 7.63 -13.99 6.25
N LEU A 192 8.30 -14.37 7.34
CA LEU A 192 9.76 -14.32 7.45
C LEU A 192 10.43 -15.33 6.53
N MET A 193 9.89 -16.54 6.37
CA MET A 193 10.40 -17.54 5.42
C MET A 193 10.37 -16.99 3.99
N GLN A 194 9.26 -16.39 3.59
CA GLN A 194 9.11 -15.77 2.27
C GLN A 194 10.08 -14.60 2.07
N TYR A 195 10.22 -13.74 3.10
CA TYR A 195 11.15 -12.63 3.04
C TYR A 195 12.62 -13.09 2.99
N ARG A 196 13.01 -14.13 3.74
CA ARG A 196 14.38 -14.69 3.72
C ARG A 196 14.76 -15.14 2.31
N ALA A 197 13.88 -15.88 1.63
CA ALA A 197 14.09 -16.35 0.26
C ALA A 197 14.20 -15.19 -0.76
N PHE A 198 13.46 -14.10 -0.55
CA PHE A 198 13.53 -12.90 -1.38
C PHE A 198 14.78 -12.05 -1.09
N SER A 199 15.14 -11.90 0.19
CA SER A 199 16.19 -10.98 0.65
C SER A 199 17.60 -11.35 0.21
N VAL A 200 17.82 -12.61 -0.21
CA VAL A 200 19.11 -13.08 -0.75
C VAL A 200 19.27 -12.79 -2.25
N LEU A 201 18.21 -12.35 -2.93
CA LEU A 201 18.28 -11.99 -4.35
C LEU A 201 19.01 -10.66 -4.50
N SER A 202 19.79 -10.54 -5.58
CA SER A 202 20.44 -9.27 -5.92
C SER A 202 19.41 -8.27 -6.46
N ASN A 203 19.71 -6.99 -6.30
CA ASN A 203 18.83 -5.92 -6.78
C ASN A 203 18.60 -6.01 -8.29
N GLU A 204 19.62 -6.40 -9.06
CA GLU A 204 19.57 -6.56 -10.52
C GLU A 204 18.59 -7.67 -10.91
N LYS A 205 18.60 -8.81 -10.21
CA LYS A 205 17.65 -9.90 -10.47
C LYS A 205 16.22 -9.49 -10.17
N ILE A 206 15.99 -8.79 -9.07
CA ILE A 206 14.66 -8.29 -8.71
C ILE A 206 14.20 -7.27 -9.76
N ALA A 207 15.06 -6.31 -10.12
CA ALA A 207 14.76 -5.26 -11.08
C ALA A 207 14.47 -5.82 -12.48
N ALA A 208 15.19 -6.85 -12.92
CA ALA A 208 14.93 -7.51 -14.21
C ALA A 208 13.51 -8.09 -14.25
N ILE A 209 13.09 -8.83 -13.22
CA ILE A 209 11.73 -9.40 -13.15
C ILE A 209 10.67 -8.30 -13.14
N ILE A 210 10.86 -7.23 -12.34
CA ILE A 210 9.89 -6.13 -12.28
C ILE A 210 9.81 -5.39 -13.63
N THR A 211 10.94 -5.20 -14.30
CA THR A 211 11.02 -4.53 -15.61
C THR A 211 10.25 -5.32 -16.66
N ASP A 212 10.53 -6.61 -16.80
CA ASP A 212 9.89 -7.45 -17.82
C ASP A 212 8.39 -7.57 -17.53
N PHE A 213 8.00 -7.76 -16.27
CA PHE A 213 6.59 -7.78 -15.88
C PHE A 213 5.86 -6.47 -16.19
N SER A 214 6.49 -5.33 -15.88
CA SER A 214 5.97 -3.98 -16.18
C SER A 214 5.80 -3.75 -17.68
N GLN A 215 6.78 -4.16 -18.49
CA GLN A 215 6.74 -4.04 -19.94
C GLN A 215 5.60 -4.85 -20.54
N VAL A 216 5.42 -6.11 -20.12
CA VAL A 216 4.34 -6.95 -20.67
C VAL A 216 2.97 -6.42 -20.25
N ILE A 217 2.77 -5.99 -18.99
CA ILE A 217 1.50 -5.36 -18.57
C ILE A 217 1.22 -4.11 -19.40
N SER A 218 2.20 -3.22 -19.52
CA SER A 218 2.04 -1.95 -20.23
C SER A 218 1.73 -2.19 -21.70
N HIS A 219 2.42 -3.14 -22.32
CA HIS A 219 2.17 -3.55 -23.69
C HIS A 219 0.75 -4.11 -23.85
N TYR A 220 0.32 -5.04 -22.99
CA TYR A 220 -1.00 -5.64 -23.11
C TYR A 220 -2.13 -4.63 -22.90
N ILE A 221 -2.02 -3.79 -21.86
CA ILE A 221 -3.01 -2.75 -21.59
C ILE A 221 -3.11 -1.75 -22.74
N ALA A 222 -1.99 -1.35 -23.35
CA ALA A 222 -1.99 -0.41 -24.47
C ALA A 222 -2.66 -0.95 -25.75
N HIS A 223 -2.78 -2.28 -25.91
CA HIS A 223 -3.31 -2.91 -27.11
C HIS A 223 -4.66 -3.61 -26.92
N SER A 224 -5.24 -3.57 -25.72
CA SER A 224 -6.56 -4.16 -25.45
C SER A 224 -7.61 -3.07 -25.19
N PRO A 225 -8.80 -3.15 -25.80
CA PRO A 225 -9.89 -2.21 -25.54
C PRO A 225 -10.55 -2.41 -24.17
N THR A 226 -10.19 -3.48 -23.46
CA THR A 226 -10.79 -3.87 -22.16
C THR A 226 -10.10 -3.18 -20.98
N PHE A 227 -8.85 -2.73 -21.14
CA PHE A 227 -8.03 -2.24 -20.04
C PHE A 227 -7.57 -0.80 -20.29
N SER A 228 -7.53 -0.01 -19.23
CA SER A 228 -6.87 1.28 -19.23
C SER A 228 -6.00 1.39 -17.98
N ALA A 229 -4.74 1.76 -18.12
CA ALA A 229 -3.85 1.94 -16.98
C ALA A 229 -4.37 3.10 -16.12
N LEU A 230 -4.46 2.89 -14.80
CA LEU A 230 -4.70 4.00 -13.87
C LEU A 230 -3.36 4.73 -13.66
N PRO A 231 -3.25 6.03 -14.00
CA PRO A 231 -1.96 6.72 -13.92
C PRO A 231 -1.43 6.77 -12.47
N THR A 232 -0.13 6.53 -12.30
CA THR A 232 0.56 6.58 -11.02
C THR A 232 1.89 7.32 -11.19
N PRO A 233 2.24 8.27 -10.30
CA PRO A 233 3.54 8.92 -10.34
C PRO A 233 4.65 7.92 -10.01
N ALA A 234 5.89 8.27 -10.37
CA ALA A 234 7.06 7.51 -9.97
C ALA A 234 7.18 7.45 -8.43
N LEU A 235 7.61 6.30 -7.91
CA LEU A 235 7.81 6.12 -6.48
C LEU A 235 9.07 6.88 -6.06
N THR A 236 8.88 7.96 -5.30
CA THR A 236 9.98 8.75 -4.76
C THR A 236 9.94 8.76 -3.25
N ARG A 237 11.10 8.52 -2.63
CA ARG A 237 11.29 8.61 -1.17
C ARG A 237 12.34 9.65 -0.82
N GLU A 238 12.27 10.76 -1.54
CA GLU A 238 13.16 11.90 -1.40
C GLU A 238 13.28 12.34 0.07
N GLY A 239 14.48 12.71 0.50
CA GLY A 239 14.76 13.12 1.88
C GLY A 239 15.11 11.99 2.87
N LEU A 240 14.80 10.72 2.56
CA LEU A 240 15.18 9.60 3.45
C LEU A 240 16.66 9.21 3.39
N GLY A 241 17.41 9.67 2.37
CA GLY A 241 18.82 9.30 2.19
C GLY A 241 19.03 7.86 1.73
N VAL A 242 18.02 7.26 1.09
CA VAL A 242 18.09 5.92 0.50
C VAL A 242 18.49 6.06 -0.98
N ASP A 243 19.29 5.12 -1.48
CA ASP A 243 19.71 5.05 -2.88
C ASP A 243 18.49 4.96 -3.81
N ALA A 244 18.51 5.74 -4.90
CA ALA A 244 17.45 5.73 -5.91
C ALA A 244 17.45 4.44 -6.76
N ASN A 245 18.55 3.69 -6.75
CA ASN A 245 18.74 2.50 -7.59
C ASN A 245 18.26 1.19 -6.94
N THR A 246 17.42 1.24 -5.91
CA THR A 246 16.87 0.05 -5.27
C THR A 246 15.53 -0.37 -5.86
N TRP A 247 15.23 -1.67 -5.88
CA TRP A 247 14.01 -2.23 -6.48
C TRP A 247 12.71 -1.61 -5.95
N ASP A 248 12.70 -1.09 -4.72
CA ASP A 248 11.52 -0.49 -4.10
C ASP A 248 11.17 0.91 -4.65
N THR A 249 11.95 1.46 -5.58
CA THR A 249 11.57 2.61 -6.41
C THR A 249 10.80 2.20 -7.67
N MET A 250 10.72 0.89 -7.96
CA MET A 250 10.01 0.35 -9.12
C MET A 250 8.57 -0.04 -8.77
N PRO A 251 7.60 0.16 -9.68
CA PRO A 251 6.22 -0.22 -9.43
C PRO A 251 6.08 -1.74 -9.34
N THR A 252 5.39 -2.20 -8.29
CA THR A 252 5.01 -3.62 -8.13
C THR A 252 3.49 -3.81 -7.99
N LEU A 253 2.76 -2.69 -8.13
CA LEU A 253 1.31 -2.59 -8.23
C LEU A 253 1.02 -1.92 -9.57
N PHE A 254 0.20 -2.57 -10.39
CA PHE A 254 -0.17 -2.06 -11.72
C PHE A 254 -1.68 -1.90 -11.76
N PRO A 255 -2.22 -0.76 -11.29
CA PRO A 255 -3.65 -0.54 -11.27
C PRO A 255 -4.20 -0.26 -12.67
N PHE A 256 -5.41 -0.75 -12.94
CA PHE A 256 -6.09 -0.58 -14.21
C PHE A 256 -7.61 -0.51 -14.02
N ILE A 257 -8.26 0.18 -14.95
CA ILE A 257 -9.71 0.33 -15.08
C ILE A 257 -10.19 -0.57 -16.22
N LEU A 258 -11.38 -1.15 -16.05
CA LEU A 258 -12.00 -2.01 -17.05
C LEU A 258 -12.97 -1.24 -17.94
N TYR A 259 -13.00 -1.63 -19.21
CA TYR A 259 -13.87 -1.08 -20.24
C TYR A 259 -14.64 -2.19 -20.95
N LYS A 260 -15.88 -1.90 -21.35
CA LYS A 260 -16.68 -2.73 -22.24
C LYS A 260 -17.33 -1.82 -23.28
N ASN A 261 -17.20 -2.16 -24.57
CA ASN A 261 -17.74 -1.37 -25.67
C ASN A 261 -17.35 0.12 -25.59
N GLN A 262 -16.07 0.39 -25.30
CA GLN A 262 -15.50 1.75 -25.13
C GLN A 262 -16.07 2.57 -23.96
N ARG A 263 -16.90 1.98 -23.10
CA ARG A 263 -17.39 2.63 -21.89
C ARG A 263 -16.71 2.04 -20.65
N PRO A 264 -16.35 2.86 -19.65
CA PRO A 264 -15.77 2.34 -18.42
C PRO A 264 -16.80 1.52 -17.65
N LEU A 265 -16.36 0.45 -17.01
CA LEU A 265 -17.22 -0.30 -16.09
C LEU A 265 -17.43 0.49 -14.80
N SER A 266 -18.69 0.56 -14.36
CA SER A 266 -19.03 1.13 -13.06
C SER A 266 -18.38 0.35 -11.91
N ARG A 267 -18.38 0.94 -10.70
CA ARG A 267 -17.93 0.24 -9.48
C ARG A 267 -18.64 -1.09 -9.25
N ALA A 268 -19.94 -1.14 -9.54
CA ALA A 268 -20.75 -2.35 -9.37
C ALA A 268 -20.34 -3.44 -10.37
N GLN A 269 -20.26 -3.10 -11.66
CA GLN A 269 -19.81 -4.02 -12.72
C GLN A 269 -18.38 -4.53 -12.47
N THR A 270 -17.46 -3.64 -12.10
CA THR A 270 -16.08 -4.02 -11.75
C THR A 270 -16.04 -5.00 -10.57
N ARG A 271 -16.91 -4.80 -9.57
CA ARG A 271 -17.03 -5.73 -8.44
C ARG A 271 -17.56 -7.10 -8.87
N VAL A 272 -18.57 -7.15 -9.73
CA VAL A 272 -19.08 -8.41 -10.30
C VAL A 272 -17.96 -9.12 -11.05
N CYS A 273 -17.22 -8.41 -11.92
CA CYS A 273 -16.09 -8.99 -12.64
C CYS A 273 -15.05 -9.59 -11.69
N TYR A 274 -14.70 -8.88 -10.62
CA TYR A 274 -13.74 -9.38 -9.62
C TYR A 274 -14.23 -10.64 -8.90
N GLN A 275 -15.52 -10.72 -8.57
CA GLN A 275 -16.10 -11.86 -7.86
C GLN A 275 -16.15 -13.13 -8.71
N GLN A 276 -16.17 -13.00 -10.04
CA GLN A 276 -16.14 -14.12 -10.97
C GLN A 276 -14.72 -14.64 -11.24
N LEU A 277 -13.68 -13.91 -10.83
CA LEU A 277 -12.31 -14.37 -11.00
C LEU A 277 -12.02 -15.55 -10.05
N PRO A 278 -11.39 -16.63 -10.54
CA PRO A 278 -11.00 -17.76 -9.69
C PRO A 278 -9.72 -17.42 -8.90
N LEU A 279 -9.78 -16.41 -8.01
CA LEU A 279 -8.63 -15.75 -7.38
C LEU A 279 -7.61 -16.71 -6.74
N GLN A 280 -8.07 -17.84 -6.19
CA GLN A 280 -7.20 -18.84 -5.56
C GLN A 280 -6.45 -19.72 -6.57
N ALA A 281 -6.99 -19.87 -7.78
CA ALA A 281 -6.39 -20.61 -8.88
C ALA A 281 -5.64 -19.69 -9.85
N LEU A 282 -5.74 -18.36 -9.69
CA LEU A 282 -5.02 -17.42 -10.52
C LEU A 282 -3.53 -17.45 -10.19
N PRO A 283 -2.67 -17.52 -11.20
CA PRO A 283 -1.23 -17.58 -11.01
C PRO A 283 -0.61 -16.19 -10.71
N CYS A 284 -1.38 -15.11 -10.86
CA CYS A 284 -1.01 -13.75 -10.47
C CYS A 284 -2.03 -13.18 -9.49
N GLN A 285 -1.58 -12.39 -8.52
CA GLN A 285 -2.48 -11.79 -7.54
C GLN A 285 -3.21 -10.58 -8.12
N ILE A 286 -4.55 -10.61 -8.12
CA ILE A 286 -5.41 -9.48 -8.45
C ILE A 286 -6.01 -8.91 -7.17
N GLY A 287 -5.75 -7.62 -6.94
CA GLY A 287 -6.29 -6.95 -5.78
C GLY A 287 -7.76 -6.54 -5.95
N GLN A 288 -8.52 -6.54 -4.84
CA GLN A 288 -9.93 -6.12 -4.77
C GLN A 288 -10.17 -4.70 -5.30
N PRO A 289 -11.29 -4.41 -5.99
CA PRO A 289 -11.58 -3.09 -6.55
C PRO A 289 -11.36 -1.93 -5.56
N VAL A 290 -10.77 -0.84 -6.04
CA VAL A 290 -10.54 0.41 -5.28
C VAL A 290 -11.20 1.55 -6.02
N ALA A 291 -12.13 2.26 -5.38
CA ALA A 291 -12.74 3.46 -5.95
C ALA A 291 -11.65 4.48 -6.29
N CYS A 292 -11.65 4.99 -7.53
CA CYS A 292 -10.59 5.85 -8.04
C CYS A 292 -11.10 7.07 -8.82
N GLY A 293 -12.34 7.48 -8.56
CA GLY A 293 -12.98 8.64 -9.19
C GLY A 293 -14.12 8.27 -10.13
N GLU A 294 -14.26 9.06 -11.18
CA GLU A 294 -15.31 9.03 -12.19
C GLU A 294 -14.70 9.23 -13.59
N ILE A 295 -15.30 8.60 -14.60
CA ILE A 295 -14.98 8.82 -16.01
C ILE A 295 -16.31 8.99 -16.74
N GLU A 296 -16.50 10.14 -17.40
CA GLU A 296 -17.71 10.44 -18.19
C GLU A 296 -19.04 10.23 -17.43
N GLY A 297 -19.15 10.68 -16.17
CA GLY A 297 -20.37 10.48 -15.38
C GLY A 297 -20.42 9.14 -14.63
N ILE A 298 -19.49 8.22 -14.88
CA ILE A 298 -19.52 6.87 -14.34
C ILE A 298 -18.49 6.73 -13.23
N GLU A 299 -18.94 6.47 -12.01
CA GLU A 299 -18.05 6.14 -10.91
C GLU A 299 -17.31 4.82 -11.18
N VAL A 300 -15.97 4.86 -11.13
CA VAL A 300 -15.11 3.74 -11.47
C VAL A 300 -14.32 3.22 -10.26
N SER A 301 -13.88 1.97 -10.39
CA SER A 301 -12.92 1.34 -9.48
C SER A 301 -11.79 0.71 -10.28
N ALA A 302 -10.57 0.74 -9.75
CA ALA A 302 -9.43 0.06 -10.33
C ALA A 302 -9.22 -1.32 -9.69
N LEU A 303 -8.93 -2.30 -10.54
CA LEU A 303 -8.23 -3.52 -10.16
C LEU A 303 -6.73 -3.29 -10.23
N ARG A 304 -5.92 -4.27 -9.82
CA ARG A 304 -4.45 -4.17 -9.92
C ARG A 304 -3.80 -5.53 -10.00
N PHE A 305 -2.81 -5.65 -10.87
CA PHE A 305 -1.84 -6.75 -10.78
C PHE A 305 -0.85 -6.44 -9.67
N CYS A 306 -0.59 -7.45 -8.83
CA CYS A 306 0.34 -7.35 -7.72
C CYS A 306 1.48 -8.36 -7.92
N LEU A 307 2.72 -7.86 -7.99
CA LEU A 307 3.89 -8.72 -7.74
C LEU A 307 4.01 -8.98 -6.24
N SER A 308 4.47 -10.17 -5.87
CA SER A 308 4.79 -10.56 -4.50
C SER A 308 6.21 -11.11 -4.43
N THR A 309 6.78 -11.20 -3.23
CA THR A 309 8.10 -11.77 -3.02
C THR A 309 8.19 -13.19 -3.56
N ASN A 310 7.18 -14.03 -3.31
CA ASN A 310 7.15 -15.40 -3.80
C ASN A 310 7.15 -15.47 -5.33
N ILE A 311 6.36 -14.62 -6.02
CA ILE A 311 6.34 -14.56 -7.48
C ILE A 311 7.73 -14.18 -8.03
N ILE A 312 8.34 -13.13 -7.46
CA ILE A 312 9.66 -12.66 -7.89
C ILE A 312 10.71 -13.74 -7.63
N THR A 313 10.75 -14.31 -6.43
CA THR A 313 11.71 -15.37 -6.07
C THR A 313 11.59 -16.56 -7.00
N GLN A 314 10.39 -17.05 -7.27
CA GLN A 314 10.19 -18.16 -8.22
C GLN A 314 10.65 -17.80 -9.63
N ALA A 315 10.29 -16.63 -10.14
CA ALA A 315 10.68 -16.20 -11.48
C ALA A 315 12.20 -16.08 -11.67
N THR A 316 12.96 -15.78 -10.61
CA THR A 316 14.43 -15.71 -10.67
C THR A 316 15.14 -17.07 -10.67
N GLN A 317 14.43 -18.18 -10.45
CA GLN A 317 15.05 -19.51 -10.34
C GLN A 317 15.55 -20.07 -11.69
N SER A 318 14.83 -19.80 -12.78
CA SER A 318 15.22 -20.24 -14.13
C SER A 318 14.47 -19.46 -15.20
N THR A 319 14.97 -19.50 -16.44
CA THR A 319 14.28 -18.95 -17.61
C THR A 319 12.89 -19.56 -17.79
N TYR A 320 12.71 -20.84 -17.46
CA TYR A 320 11.40 -21.48 -17.50
C TYR A 320 10.42 -20.84 -16.51
N HIS A 321 10.82 -20.63 -15.25
CA HIS A 321 9.95 -19.99 -14.26
C HIS A 321 9.64 -18.53 -14.60
N HIS A 322 10.60 -17.81 -15.17
CA HIS A 322 10.37 -16.47 -15.70
C HIS A 322 9.30 -16.50 -16.82
N ASN A 323 9.46 -17.35 -17.83
CA ASN A 323 8.48 -17.46 -18.91
C ASN A 323 7.10 -17.90 -18.40
N GLN A 324 7.04 -18.74 -17.37
CA GLN A 324 5.80 -19.12 -16.71
C GLN A 324 5.10 -17.93 -16.06
N LEU A 325 5.82 -16.99 -15.43
CA LEU A 325 5.23 -15.75 -14.91
C LEU A 325 4.51 -14.97 -16.02
N ILE A 326 5.18 -14.77 -17.16
CA ILE A 326 4.61 -14.04 -18.30
C ILE A 326 3.37 -14.76 -18.85
N TYR A 327 3.48 -16.07 -19.11
CA TYR A 327 2.37 -16.88 -19.59
C TYR A 327 1.15 -16.83 -18.66
N ASN A 328 1.40 -16.96 -17.36
CA ASN A 328 0.38 -16.90 -16.32
C ASN A 328 -0.34 -15.56 -16.28
N MET A 329 0.40 -14.46 -16.44
CA MET A 329 -0.18 -13.14 -16.50
C MET A 329 -1.11 -12.96 -17.72
N LEU A 330 -0.70 -13.42 -18.90
CA LEU A 330 -1.53 -13.40 -20.11
C LEU A 330 -2.83 -14.19 -19.92
N ARG A 331 -2.78 -15.33 -19.21
CA ARG A 331 -3.99 -16.09 -18.84
C ARG A 331 -4.95 -15.32 -17.93
N VAL A 332 -4.41 -14.51 -17.01
CA VAL A 332 -5.25 -13.66 -16.15
C VAL A 332 -5.94 -12.58 -16.97
N PHE A 333 -5.21 -11.91 -17.88
CA PHE A 333 -5.82 -10.95 -18.80
C PHE A 333 -6.96 -11.57 -19.61
N ALA A 334 -6.71 -12.70 -20.28
CA ALA A 334 -7.74 -13.40 -21.05
C ALA A 334 -8.95 -13.82 -20.20
N SER A 335 -8.71 -14.23 -18.94
CA SER A 335 -9.81 -14.55 -18.01
C SER A 335 -10.68 -13.34 -17.69
N ILE A 336 -10.06 -12.17 -17.49
CA ILE A 336 -10.79 -10.92 -17.26
C ILE A 336 -11.56 -10.52 -18.51
N GLU A 337 -10.95 -10.56 -19.70
CA GLU A 337 -11.63 -10.24 -20.97
C GLU A 337 -12.86 -11.12 -21.21
N ASN A 338 -12.75 -12.43 -20.97
CA ASN A 338 -13.88 -13.36 -21.08
C ASN A 338 -15.03 -13.00 -20.14
N ILE A 339 -14.73 -12.62 -18.89
CA ILE A 339 -15.74 -12.20 -17.91
C ILE A 339 -16.39 -10.88 -18.35
N VAL A 340 -15.60 -9.90 -18.78
CA VAL A 340 -16.10 -8.60 -19.24
C VAL A 340 -16.99 -8.76 -20.49
N ALA A 341 -16.62 -9.64 -21.42
CA ALA A 341 -17.41 -9.93 -22.61
C ALA A 341 -18.74 -10.64 -22.30
N SER A 342 -18.83 -11.36 -21.18
CA SER A 342 -20.02 -12.12 -20.81
C SER A 342 -21.26 -11.24 -20.52
N ALA A 343 -22.44 -11.86 -20.55
CA ALA A 343 -23.71 -11.24 -20.16
C ALA A 343 -23.82 -10.92 -18.66
N LEU A 344 -22.84 -11.35 -17.84
CA LEU A 344 -22.80 -11.00 -16.41
C LEU A 344 -22.46 -9.52 -16.18
N ILE A 345 -21.88 -8.87 -17.19
CA ILE A 345 -21.45 -7.47 -17.17
C ILE A 345 -22.30 -6.73 -18.20
N GLU A 346 -23.53 -6.39 -17.84
CA GLU A 346 -24.42 -5.52 -18.63
C GLU A 346 -24.45 -4.09 -18.08
#